data_AF-A0AAN8XPE8-F1
#
_entry.id   AF-A0AAN8XPE8-F1
#
_cell.length_a   1.000
_cell.length_b   1.000
_cell.length_c   1.000
_cell.angle_alpha   90.00
_cell.angle_beta   90.00
_cell.angle_gamma   90.00
#
_symmetry.space_group_name_H-M   'P 1'
#
loop_
_entity.id
_entity.type
_entity.pdbx_description
1 polymer ?
#
loop_
_entity_poly.entity_id
_entity_poly.type
_entity_poly.pdbx_seq_one_letter_code
_entity_poly.pdbx_strand_id
1 'polypeptide(L)'
;MKLSATSSRLVHKLKFTEMDSSLTKSVHINNVNEMDYESFIEVFGNVIEHCSLCAAAVWRYRPFKDVRQVHEEICKFVDELPEAGREGILRSHPDLAGRLAGLGLLTDESKREQAAAGLGHLTPEEIARIQEMNAQYRKQFGFPFVICARQNKKEAILEGLKTRIKNSPQAELAKGIAEVKKICYLRLLDIVEHEGIESRL
;
A
#
# COMPACT_ATOMS: atom_id res chain seq x y z
N MET A 1 -35.65 20.31 -49.80
CA MET A 1 -36.55 20.72 -48.68
C MET A 1 -36.79 19.48 -47.84
N LYS A 2 -36.59 19.40 -46.53
CA LYS A 2 -36.15 20.30 -45.45
C LYS A 2 -35.62 19.39 -44.32
N LEU A 3 -34.66 19.92 -43.57
CA LEU A 3 -34.10 19.41 -42.31
C LEU A 3 -35.09 19.46 -41.14
N SER A 4 -34.91 18.58 -40.14
CA SER A 4 -35.07 18.79 -38.69
C SER A 4 -34.71 17.45 -38.00
N ALA A 5 -33.64 17.24 -37.21
CA ALA A 5 -32.97 17.97 -36.13
C ALA A 5 -33.75 18.01 -34.80
N THR A 6 -33.33 17.17 -33.84
CA THR A 6 -33.11 17.46 -32.40
C THR A 6 -32.62 16.16 -31.71
N SER A 7 -31.37 16.06 -31.25
CA SER A 7 -30.74 16.63 -30.04
C SER A 7 -30.69 15.57 -28.92
N SER A 8 -29.57 14.87 -28.76
CA SER A 8 -28.46 15.20 -27.83
C SER A 8 -28.76 14.87 -26.37
N ARG A 9 -28.07 13.87 -25.83
CA ARG A 9 -27.47 13.98 -24.50
C ARG A 9 -26.17 13.19 -24.44
N LEU A 10 -25.10 13.98 -24.43
CA LEU A 10 -23.72 13.65 -24.13
C LEU A 10 -23.61 12.56 -23.07
N VAL A 11 -23.17 11.38 -23.48
CA VAL A 11 -22.33 10.53 -22.65
C VAL A 11 -21.02 11.30 -22.49
N HIS A 12 -20.83 11.91 -21.32
CA HIS A 12 -19.54 12.49 -20.94
C HIS A 12 -18.52 11.34 -20.83
N LYS A 13 -17.91 11.01 -21.97
CA LYS A 13 -16.59 10.38 -22.01
C LYS A 13 -15.65 11.32 -21.25
N LEU A 14 -15.35 11.00 -20.00
CA LEU A 14 -14.13 11.46 -19.36
C LEU A 14 -12.98 10.98 -20.25
N LYS A 15 -12.40 11.92 -20.99
CA LYS A 15 -11.18 11.72 -21.75
C LYS A 15 -10.04 11.55 -20.75
N PHE A 16 -9.80 10.31 -20.32
CA PHE A 16 -8.49 9.89 -19.85
C PHE A 16 -7.61 9.68 -21.08
N THR A 17 -7.20 10.78 -21.71
CA THR A 17 -6.17 10.76 -22.75
C THR A 17 -5.17 11.84 -22.41
N GLU A 18 -3.95 11.38 -22.16
CA GLU A 18 -2.72 12.15 -21.94
C GLU A 18 -2.66 12.93 -20.63
N MET A 19 -2.28 12.22 -19.55
CA MET A 19 -1.84 12.84 -18.31
C MET A 19 -0.35 12.59 -18.16
N ASP A 20 0.41 13.68 -18.28
CA ASP A 20 1.83 13.81 -17.97
C ASP A 20 2.15 13.11 -16.64
N SER A 21 3.19 12.27 -16.65
CA SER A 21 3.60 11.41 -15.53
C SER A 21 4.30 12.16 -14.39
N SER A 22 3.95 13.42 -14.16
CA SER A 22 4.45 14.20 -13.04
C SER A 22 3.29 14.97 -12.39
N LEU A 23 3.06 14.69 -11.10
CA LEU A 23 1.95 15.15 -10.24
C LEU A 23 0.68 14.29 -10.33
N THR A 24 0.66 13.16 -9.60
CA THR A 24 -0.61 12.60 -9.12
C THR A 24 -1.28 13.67 -8.25
N LYS A 25 -2.31 14.34 -8.77
CA LYS A 25 -3.12 15.26 -7.97
C LYS A 25 -3.79 14.43 -6.88
N SER A 26 -3.32 14.59 -5.65
CA SER A 26 -3.97 14.09 -4.45
C SER A 26 -5.44 14.54 -4.43
N VAL A 27 -6.32 13.75 -3.83
CA VAL A 27 -7.76 13.94 -3.79
C VAL A 27 -8.14 14.63 -2.48
N HIS A 28 -8.92 15.71 -2.54
CA HIS A 28 -9.46 16.37 -1.35
C HIS A 28 -10.44 15.45 -0.60
N ILE A 29 -10.45 15.48 0.74
CA ILE A 29 -11.26 14.58 1.58
C ILE A 29 -12.78 14.67 1.29
N ASN A 30 -13.28 15.86 0.94
CA ASN A 30 -14.68 16.02 0.53
C ASN A 30 -15.03 15.18 -0.71
N ASN A 31 -14.13 15.10 -1.70
CA ASN A 31 -14.35 14.28 -2.89
C ASN A 31 -14.34 12.79 -2.52
N VAL A 32 -13.47 12.38 -1.58
CA VAL A 32 -13.46 11.01 -1.03
C VAL A 32 -14.80 10.67 -0.36
N ASN A 33 -15.40 11.62 0.36
CA ASN A 33 -16.71 11.47 1.01
C ASN A 33 -17.89 11.39 0.04
N GLU A 34 -17.70 11.77 -1.22
CA GLU A 34 -18.72 11.72 -2.26
C GLU A 34 -18.57 10.50 -3.20
N MET A 35 -17.44 9.79 -3.15
CA MET A 35 -17.21 8.60 -3.98
C MET A 35 -18.31 7.54 -3.76
N ASP A 36 -18.72 6.88 -4.83
CA ASP A 36 -19.46 5.62 -4.70
C ASP A 36 -18.52 4.50 -4.22
N TYR A 37 -19.09 3.32 -3.98
CA TYR A 37 -18.34 2.17 -3.45
C TYR A 37 -17.26 1.69 -4.43
N GLU A 38 -17.58 1.65 -5.73
CA GLU A 38 -16.67 1.15 -6.77
C GLU A 38 -15.48 2.08 -6.95
N SER A 39 -15.72 3.39 -7.09
CA SER A 39 -14.67 4.41 -7.21
C SER A 39 -13.76 4.45 -5.97
N PHE A 40 -14.33 4.27 -4.78
CA PHE A 40 -13.53 4.22 -3.56
C PHE A 40 -12.59 3.01 -3.54
N ILE A 41 -13.05 1.83 -3.96
CA ILE A 41 -12.20 0.64 -4.01
C ILE A 41 -11.16 0.76 -5.12
N GLU A 42 -11.49 1.37 -6.26
CA GLU A 42 -10.52 1.62 -7.33
C GLU A 42 -9.36 2.49 -6.82
N VAL A 43 -9.67 3.55 -6.05
CA VAL A 43 -8.67 4.49 -5.54
C VAL A 43 -7.90 3.94 -4.33
N PHE A 44 -8.60 3.33 -3.37
CA PHE A 44 -8.02 2.93 -2.08
C PHE A 44 -7.71 1.42 -2.00
N GLY A 45 -8.05 0.63 -3.01
CA GLY A 45 -8.00 -0.84 -2.95
C GLY A 45 -6.62 -1.44 -2.75
N ASN A 46 -5.54 -0.68 -2.99
CA ASN A 46 -4.17 -1.13 -2.79
C ASN A 46 -3.43 -0.37 -1.67
N VAL A 47 -4.14 0.35 -0.79
CA VAL A 47 -3.48 0.97 0.39
C VAL A 47 -2.93 -0.07 1.37
N ILE A 48 -3.50 -1.26 1.38
CA ILE A 48 -2.87 -2.47 1.89
C ILE A 48 -2.65 -3.39 0.69
N GLU A 49 -1.40 -3.83 0.50
CA GLU A 49 -0.99 -4.57 -0.70
C GLU A 49 -1.93 -5.75 -0.99
N HIS A 50 -2.49 -5.76 -2.19
CA HIS A 50 -3.42 -6.78 -2.69
C HIS A 50 -4.58 -7.10 -1.72
N CYS A 51 -5.04 -6.12 -0.94
CA CYS A 51 -6.11 -6.30 0.04
C CYS A 51 -7.20 -5.22 -0.06
N SER A 52 -7.93 -5.22 -1.18
CA SER A 52 -9.05 -4.31 -1.42
C SER A 52 -10.18 -4.44 -0.40
N LEU A 53 -10.29 -5.59 0.28
CA LEU A 53 -11.23 -5.79 1.38
C LEU A 53 -11.04 -4.76 2.51
N CYS A 54 -9.81 -4.34 2.79
CA CYS A 54 -9.56 -3.34 3.83
C CYS A 54 -10.18 -1.99 3.47
N ALA A 55 -10.10 -1.57 2.21
CA ALA A 55 -10.76 -0.36 1.72
C ALA A 55 -12.29 -0.53 1.69
N ALA A 56 -12.77 -1.67 1.17
CA ALA A 56 -14.19 -1.99 1.09
C ALA A 56 -14.88 -1.99 2.46
N ALA A 57 -14.21 -2.51 3.50
CA ALA A 57 -14.76 -2.60 4.84
C ALA A 57 -15.03 -1.22 5.45
N VAL A 58 -14.14 -0.25 5.19
CA VAL A 58 -14.19 1.07 5.83
C VAL A 58 -15.04 2.10 5.10
N TRP A 59 -15.40 1.85 3.82
CA TRP A 59 -16.19 2.77 3.01
C TRP A 59 -17.50 3.24 3.69
N ARG A 60 -18.11 2.36 4.50
CA ARG A 60 -19.35 2.63 5.24
C ARG A 60 -19.22 3.67 6.35
N TYR A 61 -18.01 4.00 6.79
CA TYR A 61 -17.77 4.94 7.89
C TYR A 61 -17.64 6.40 7.44
N ARG A 62 -17.82 6.65 6.14
CA ARG A 62 -17.92 8.01 5.61
C ARG A 62 -19.14 8.74 6.20
N PRO A 63 -19.07 10.07 6.36
CA PRO A 63 -17.97 10.93 5.95
C PRO A 63 -16.76 10.87 6.90
N PHE A 64 -15.56 10.88 6.31
CA PHE A 64 -14.30 11.05 7.01
C PHE A 64 -13.94 12.53 7.15
N LYS A 65 -13.34 12.89 8.27
CA LYS A 65 -12.84 14.22 8.57
C LYS A 65 -11.57 14.54 7.78
N ASP A 66 -10.63 13.61 7.75
CA ASP A 66 -9.32 13.74 7.11
C ASP A 66 -8.72 12.36 6.82
N VAL A 67 -7.54 12.33 6.20
CA VAL A 67 -6.79 11.10 5.87
C VAL A 67 -6.47 10.23 7.09
N ARG A 68 -6.32 10.83 8.28
CA ARG A 68 -6.01 10.09 9.50
C ARG A 68 -7.21 9.28 9.93
N GLN A 69 -8.42 9.82 9.80
CA GLN A 69 -9.63 9.04 10.10
C GLN A 69 -9.79 7.85 9.15
N VAL A 70 -9.46 8.00 7.86
CA VAL A 70 -9.44 6.85 6.92
C VAL A 70 -8.48 5.77 7.40
N HIS A 71 -7.27 6.17 7.80
CA HIS A 71 -6.25 5.27 8.32
C HIS A 71 -6.66 4.59 9.63
N GLU A 72 -7.26 5.33 10.56
CA GLU A 72 -7.75 4.81 11.83
C GLU A 72 -8.81 3.73 11.63
N GLU A 73 -9.78 3.94 10.73
CA GLU A 73 -10.80 2.93 10.44
C GLU A 73 -10.20 1.67 9.79
N ILE A 74 -9.20 1.82 8.91
CA ILE A 74 -8.48 0.66 8.34
C ILE A 74 -7.71 -0.08 9.44
N CYS A 75 -7.05 0.64 10.34
CA CYS A 75 -6.31 0.04 11.45
C CYS A 75 -7.22 -0.76 12.37
N LYS A 76 -8.39 -0.21 12.74
CA LYS A 76 -9.40 -0.91 13.55
C LYS A 76 -9.85 -2.20 12.87
N PHE A 77 -10.20 -2.14 11.58
CA PHE A 77 -10.59 -3.32 10.83
C PHE A 77 -9.49 -4.40 10.84
N VAL A 78 -8.23 -4.02 10.62
CA VAL A 78 -7.09 -4.96 10.65
C VAL A 78 -6.86 -5.55 12.05
N ASP A 79 -7.06 -4.78 13.12
CA ASP A 79 -6.90 -5.25 14.51
C ASP A 79 -8.00 -6.23 14.93
N GLU A 80 -9.21 -6.07 14.39
CA GLU A 80 -10.35 -6.96 14.63
C GLU A 80 -10.25 -8.28 13.86
N LEU A 81 -9.34 -8.39 12.87
CA LEU A 81 -9.16 -9.64 12.15
C LEU A 81 -8.58 -10.74 13.05
N PRO A 82 -9.06 -11.99 12.88
CA PRO A 82 -8.42 -13.13 13.51
C PRO A 82 -6.95 -13.23 13.07
N GLU A 83 -6.14 -13.94 13.85
CA GLU A 83 -4.71 -14.18 13.57
C GLU A 83 -4.46 -14.58 12.11
N ALA A 84 -5.19 -15.58 11.60
CA ALA A 84 -5.07 -16.04 10.22
C ALA A 84 -5.36 -14.94 9.17
N GLY A 85 -6.24 -13.99 9.47
CA GLY A 85 -6.52 -12.85 8.61
C GLY A 85 -5.36 -11.85 8.56
N ARG A 86 -4.76 -11.56 9.72
CA ARG A 86 -3.56 -10.72 9.83
C ARG A 86 -2.36 -11.37 9.14
N GLU A 87 -2.16 -12.67 9.31
CA GLU A 87 -1.16 -13.40 8.55
C GLU A 87 -1.44 -13.36 7.04
N GLY A 88 -2.71 -13.47 6.63
CA GLY A 88 -3.12 -13.34 5.24
C GLY A 88 -2.70 -12.01 4.62
N ILE A 89 -2.90 -10.90 5.33
CA ILE A 89 -2.42 -9.57 4.93
C ILE A 89 -0.90 -9.57 4.74
N LEU A 90 -0.14 -10.14 5.67
CA LEU A 90 1.31 -10.22 5.53
C LEU A 90 1.70 -11.05 4.30
N ARG A 91 1.03 -12.18 4.05
CA ARG A 91 1.28 -13.03 2.87
C ARG A 91 0.99 -12.36 1.53
N SER A 92 0.11 -11.36 1.51
CA SER A 92 -0.15 -10.57 0.30
C SER A 92 1.02 -9.66 -0.09
N HIS A 93 1.97 -9.38 0.81
CA HIS A 93 3.09 -8.50 0.51
C HIS A 93 4.21 -9.23 -0.27
N PRO A 94 4.81 -8.59 -1.28
CA PRO A 94 5.97 -9.13 -1.97
C PRO A 94 7.21 -9.12 -1.08
N ASP A 95 8.13 -10.05 -1.33
CA ASP A 95 9.45 -10.01 -0.68
C ASP A 95 10.24 -8.77 -1.12
N LEU A 96 10.94 -8.16 -0.17
CA LEU A 96 11.96 -7.14 -0.45
C LEU A 96 13.11 -7.75 -1.25
N ALA A 97 13.49 -7.09 -2.35
CA ALA A 97 14.50 -7.59 -3.30
C ALA A 97 14.25 -9.05 -3.76
N GLY A 98 12.99 -9.48 -3.74
CA GLY A 98 12.58 -10.83 -4.09
C GLY A 98 12.40 -11.04 -5.59
N ARG A 99 11.89 -12.22 -5.94
CA ARG A 99 11.66 -12.62 -7.34
C ARG A 99 10.80 -11.63 -8.12
N LEU A 100 9.73 -11.10 -7.52
CA LEU A 100 8.84 -10.14 -8.19
C LEU A 100 9.55 -8.82 -8.50
N ALA A 101 10.45 -8.37 -7.62
CA ALA A 101 11.28 -7.19 -7.87
C ALA A 101 12.22 -7.43 -9.06
N GLY A 102 12.90 -8.58 -9.10
CA GLY A 102 13.81 -8.94 -10.20
C GLY A 102 13.10 -9.14 -11.54
N LEU A 103 11.82 -9.53 -11.54
CA LEU A 103 11.00 -9.66 -12.74
C LEU A 103 10.26 -8.35 -13.12
N GLY A 104 10.35 -7.29 -12.32
CA GLY A 104 9.60 -6.05 -12.56
C GLY A 104 8.08 -6.21 -12.42
N LEU A 105 7.62 -7.17 -11.62
CA LEU A 105 6.21 -7.53 -11.43
C LEU A 105 5.61 -7.02 -10.10
N LEU A 106 6.26 -6.04 -9.47
CA LEU A 106 5.72 -5.38 -8.29
C LEU A 106 4.55 -4.46 -8.67
N THR A 107 3.62 -4.23 -7.73
CA THR A 107 2.68 -3.10 -7.82
C THR A 107 3.45 -1.78 -7.91
N ASP A 108 2.82 -0.75 -8.45
CA ASP A 108 3.46 0.56 -8.61
C ASP A 108 3.86 1.15 -7.24
N GLU A 109 3.04 0.95 -6.21
CA GLU A 109 3.35 1.33 -4.83
C GLU A 109 4.57 0.58 -4.30
N SER A 110 4.57 -0.76 -4.35
CA SER A 110 5.70 -1.58 -3.89
C SER A 110 7.00 -1.25 -4.63
N LYS A 111 6.91 -0.96 -5.93
CA LYS A 111 8.07 -0.52 -6.73
C LYS A 111 8.64 0.80 -6.23
N ARG A 112 7.81 1.82 -6.00
CA ARG A 112 8.24 3.12 -5.46
C ARG A 112 8.83 2.98 -4.06
N GLU A 113 8.20 2.18 -3.21
CA GLU A 113 8.62 1.93 -1.83
C GLU A 113 9.99 1.25 -1.76
N GLN A 114 10.21 0.19 -2.54
CA GLN A 114 11.50 -0.50 -2.58
C GLN A 114 12.60 0.38 -3.20
N ALA A 115 12.28 1.19 -4.21
CA ALA A 115 13.22 2.16 -4.77
C ALA A 115 13.64 3.22 -3.74
N ALA A 116 12.70 3.76 -2.96
CA ALA A 116 12.97 4.77 -1.92
C ALA A 116 13.87 4.25 -0.78
N ALA A 117 13.82 2.93 -0.51
CA ALA A 117 14.69 2.24 0.44
C ALA A 117 16.10 1.95 -0.10
N GLY A 118 16.37 2.22 -1.39
CA GLY A 118 17.64 1.94 -2.05
C GLY A 118 17.81 0.48 -2.50
N LEU A 119 16.73 -0.32 -2.53
CA LEU A 119 16.80 -1.73 -2.90
C LEU A 119 17.01 -1.96 -4.41
N GLY A 120 16.80 -0.92 -5.23
CA GLY A 120 17.11 -0.96 -6.66
C GLY A 120 18.60 -0.92 -7.00
N HIS A 121 19.48 -0.66 -6.01
CA HIS A 121 20.93 -0.50 -6.20
C HIS A 121 21.74 -1.55 -5.43
N LEU A 122 21.12 -2.67 -5.08
CA LEU A 122 21.80 -3.76 -4.38
C LEU A 122 22.78 -4.49 -5.29
N THR A 123 23.91 -4.92 -4.75
CA THR A 123 24.81 -5.83 -5.45
C THR A 123 24.20 -7.24 -5.54
N PRO A 124 24.66 -8.09 -6.48
CA PRO A 124 24.21 -9.48 -6.55
C PRO A 124 24.38 -10.25 -5.23
N GLU A 125 25.45 -9.97 -4.48
CA GLU A 125 25.72 -10.58 -3.18
C GLU A 125 24.73 -10.10 -2.09
N GLU A 126 24.40 -8.80 -2.10
CA GLU A 126 23.38 -8.24 -1.20
C GLU A 126 21.99 -8.84 -1.50
N ILE A 127 21.64 -9.00 -2.78
CA ILE A 127 20.38 -9.63 -3.21
C ILE A 127 20.33 -11.09 -2.73
N ALA A 128 21.37 -11.87 -2.98
CA ALA A 128 21.44 -13.27 -2.55
C ALA A 128 21.30 -13.40 -1.02
N ARG A 129 21.94 -12.51 -0.26
CA ARG A 129 21.83 -12.47 1.20
C ARG A 129 20.41 -12.16 1.67
N ILE A 130 19.75 -11.17 1.06
CA ILE A 130 18.36 -10.82 1.41
C ILE A 130 17.42 -11.99 1.08
N GLN A 131 17.61 -12.64 -0.06
CA GLN A 131 16.79 -13.79 -0.47
C GLN A 131 16.92 -14.96 0.50
N GLU A 132 18.14 -15.29 0.93
CA GLU A 132 18.37 -16.34 1.94
C GLU A 132 17.70 -15.97 3.27
N MET A 133 17.85 -14.73 3.73
CA MET A 133 17.22 -14.27 4.97
C MET A 133 15.68 -14.29 4.88
N ASN A 134 15.10 -13.89 3.74
CA ASN A 134 13.67 -13.98 3.50
C ASN A 134 13.18 -15.43 3.50
N ALA A 135 13.94 -16.36 2.92
CA ALA A 135 13.59 -17.79 2.92
C ALA A 135 13.57 -18.36 4.35
N GLN A 136 14.58 -18.04 5.16
CA GLN A 136 14.63 -18.42 6.57
C GLN A 136 13.47 -17.82 7.36
N TYR A 137 13.19 -16.53 7.16
CA TYR A 137 12.10 -15.82 7.80
C TYR A 137 10.73 -16.44 7.47
N ARG A 138 10.47 -16.72 6.20
CA ARG A 138 9.23 -17.40 5.76
C ARG A 138 9.12 -18.80 6.34
N LYS A 139 10.22 -19.55 6.43
CA LYS A 139 10.24 -20.88 7.04
C LYS A 139 9.85 -20.83 8.53
N GLN A 140 10.26 -19.79 9.24
CA GLN A 140 9.99 -19.64 10.66
C GLN A 140 8.58 -19.13 10.97
N PHE A 141 8.11 -18.12 10.23
CA PHE A 141 6.86 -17.44 10.56
C PHE A 141 5.69 -17.74 9.62
N GLY A 142 5.92 -18.34 8.45
CA GLY A 142 4.87 -18.66 7.48
C GLY A 142 4.32 -17.45 6.71
N PHE A 143 4.98 -16.29 6.83
CA PHE A 143 4.67 -15.06 6.09
C PHE A 143 5.95 -14.27 5.72
N PRO A 144 5.89 -13.35 4.75
CA PRO A 144 7.02 -12.52 4.32
C PRO A 144 7.50 -11.57 5.41
N PHE A 145 8.77 -11.18 5.35
CA PHE A 145 9.26 -10.07 6.16
C PHE A 145 8.70 -8.75 5.63
N VAL A 146 7.84 -8.11 6.42
CA VAL A 146 7.25 -6.80 6.10
C VAL A 146 7.85 -5.72 6.98
N ILE A 147 8.32 -4.64 6.34
CA ILE A 147 8.82 -3.42 6.97
C ILE A 147 8.46 -2.23 6.10
N CYS A 148 8.17 -1.07 6.71
CA CYS A 148 7.87 0.15 5.98
C CYS A 148 9.11 0.68 5.27
N ALA A 149 9.30 0.29 4.00
CA ALA A 149 10.50 0.57 3.22
C ALA A 149 10.76 2.09 3.09
N ARG A 150 9.73 2.93 2.96
CA ARG A 150 9.89 4.40 2.89
C ARG A 150 10.51 5.02 4.15
N GLN A 151 10.40 4.36 5.30
CA GLN A 151 10.96 4.81 6.58
C GLN A 151 12.29 4.12 6.93
N ASN A 152 12.81 3.27 6.04
CA ASN A 152 13.99 2.46 6.32
C ASN A 152 14.95 2.44 5.14
N LYS A 153 16.25 2.59 5.42
CA LYS A 153 17.30 2.36 4.43
C LYS A 153 17.72 0.88 4.44
N LYS A 154 18.44 0.46 3.40
CA LYS A 154 18.86 -0.94 3.21
C LYS A 154 19.54 -1.53 4.45
N GLU A 155 20.35 -0.75 5.17
CA GLU A 155 21.06 -1.18 6.37
C GLU A 155 20.07 -1.50 7.51
N ALA A 156 19.07 -0.64 7.71
CA ALA A 156 18.02 -0.84 8.70
C ALA A 156 17.11 -2.03 8.35
N ILE A 157 16.86 -2.29 7.07
CA ILE A 157 16.11 -3.45 6.60
C ILE A 157 16.86 -4.75 6.93
N LEU A 158 18.16 -4.81 6.61
CA LEU A 158 19.00 -5.97 6.92
C LEU A 158 19.10 -6.22 8.43
N GLU A 159 19.24 -5.16 9.23
CA GLU A 159 19.26 -5.28 10.68
C GLU A 159 17.88 -5.70 11.23
N GLY A 160 16.80 -5.17 10.66
CA GLY A 160 15.43 -5.58 10.94
C GLY A 160 15.23 -7.09 10.74
N LEU A 161 15.70 -7.63 9.61
CA LEU A 161 15.65 -9.08 9.35
C LEU A 161 16.42 -9.89 10.40
N LYS A 162 17.66 -9.48 10.74
CA LYS A 162 18.52 -10.18 11.73
C LYS A 162 17.97 -10.15 13.15
N THR A 163 17.29 -9.07 13.51
CA THR A 163 16.76 -8.88 14.86
C THR A 163 15.42 -9.57 15.00
N ARG A 164 14.51 -9.35 14.05
CA ARG A 164 13.13 -9.85 14.09
C ARG A 164 13.01 -11.35 13.88
N ILE A 165 13.96 -12.00 13.23
CA ILE A 165 14.02 -13.47 13.16
C ILE A 165 14.08 -14.14 14.55
N LYS A 166 14.50 -13.40 15.59
CA LYS A 166 14.61 -13.92 16.96
C LYS A 166 13.31 -13.76 17.76
N ASN A 167 12.29 -13.12 17.20
CA ASN A 167 11.02 -12.89 17.88
C ASN A 167 10.21 -14.18 18.02
N SER A 168 9.30 -14.20 19.00
CA SER A 168 8.23 -15.19 19.03
C SER A 168 7.25 -14.95 17.87
N PRO A 169 6.54 -15.99 17.38
CA PRO A 169 5.56 -15.83 16.30
C PRO A 169 4.52 -14.74 16.57
N GLN A 170 4.00 -14.66 17.80
CA GLN A 170 2.98 -13.66 18.18
C GLN A 170 3.54 -12.24 18.18
N ALA A 171 4.76 -12.05 18.73
CA ALA A 171 5.42 -10.75 18.71
C ALA A 171 5.73 -10.31 17.28
N GLU A 172 6.11 -11.25 16.42
CA GLU A 172 6.47 -10.95 15.04
C GLU A 172 5.26 -10.64 14.17
N LEU A 173 4.15 -11.35 14.35
CA LEU A 173 2.89 -11.02 13.70
C LEU A 173 2.45 -9.59 14.07
N ALA A 174 2.48 -9.24 15.35
CA ALA A 174 2.14 -7.90 15.81
C ALA A 174 3.08 -6.84 15.20
N LYS A 175 4.39 -7.13 15.13
CA LYS A 175 5.37 -6.23 14.52
C LYS A 175 5.14 -6.06 13.02
N GLY A 176 4.89 -7.14 12.29
CA GLY A 176 4.59 -7.11 10.86
C GLY A 176 3.36 -6.27 10.56
N ILE A 177 2.27 -6.46 11.32
CA ILE A 177 1.04 -5.67 11.17
C ILE A 177 1.25 -4.19 11.48
N ALA A 178 2.06 -3.87 12.49
CA ALA A 178 2.42 -2.48 12.75
C ALA A 178 3.16 -1.83 11.57
N GLU A 179 4.01 -2.58 10.86
CA GLU A 179 4.68 -2.11 9.64
C GLU A 179 3.70 -1.95 8.46
N VAL A 180 2.74 -2.88 8.30
CA VAL A 180 1.66 -2.74 7.30
C VAL A 180 0.86 -1.47 7.52
N LYS A 181 0.51 -1.14 8.77
CA LYS A 181 -0.24 0.09 9.09
C LYS A 181 0.54 1.35 8.72
N LYS A 182 1.87 1.35 8.87
CA LYS A 182 2.72 2.47 8.43
C LYS A 182 2.74 2.59 6.91
N ILE A 183 2.89 1.47 6.19
CA ILE A 183 2.82 1.42 4.72
C ILE A 183 1.48 1.99 4.26
N CYS A 184 0.39 1.52 4.85
CA CYS A 184 -0.96 1.99 4.56
C CYS A 184 -1.11 3.49 4.74
N TYR A 185 -0.62 4.04 5.86
CA TYR A 185 -0.67 5.48 6.08
C TYR A 185 0.07 6.27 4.99
N LEU A 186 1.28 5.85 4.65
CA LEU A 186 2.06 6.54 3.61
C LEU A 186 1.42 6.43 2.23
N ARG A 187 0.81 5.30 1.88
CA ARG A 187 0.03 5.16 0.64
C ARG A 187 -1.21 6.06 0.64
N LEU A 188 -1.88 6.20 1.78
CA LEU A 188 -3.01 7.13 1.92
C LEU A 188 -2.57 8.59 1.73
N LEU A 189 -1.41 8.99 2.24
CA LEU A 189 -0.86 10.34 2.03
C LEU A 189 -0.49 10.61 0.56
N ASP A 190 -0.13 9.58 -0.21
CA ASP A 190 0.09 9.73 -1.65
C ASP A 190 -1.23 9.97 -2.42
N ILE A 191 -2.37 9.57 -1.84
CA ILE A 191 -3.70 9.63 -2.48
C ILE A 191 -4.50 10.85 -2.02
N VAL A 192 -4.50 11.19 -0.73
CA VAL A 192 -5.41 12.18 -0.13
C VAL A 192 -4.64 13.45 0.23
N GLU A 193 -5.20 14.61 -0.12
CA GLU A 193 -4.65 15.90 0.27
C GLU A 193 -4.57 16.02 1.79
N HIS A 194 -3.44 16.53 2.27
CA HIS A 194 -3.21 16.71 3.69
C HIS A 194 -2.46 18.02 3.97
N GLU A 195 -2.99 18.83 4.89
CA GLU A 195 -2.30 20.04 5.34
C GLU A 195 -1.31 19.72 6.45
N GLY A 196 -0.06 20.19 6.32
CA GLY A 196 0.89 20.24 7.44
C GLY A 196 1.42 18.90 7.97
N ILE A 197 1.21 17.80 7.25
CA ILE A 197 1.87 16.52 7.55
C ILE A 197 3.17 16.53 6.76
N GLU A 198 4.28 16.92 7.39
CA GLU A 198 5.59 16.75 6.78
C GLU A 198 5.72 15.29 6.33
N SER A 199 5.95 15.07 5.04
CA SER A 199 6.26 13.77 4.44
C SER A 199 7.60 13.20 4.90
N ARG A 200 8.10 13.67 6.05
CA ARG A 200 9.36 13.29 6.69
C ARG A 200 9.06 12.50 7.96
N LEU A 201 9.11 11.19 7.81
CA LEU A 201 9.62 10.29 8.85
C LEU A 201 10.69 9.41 8.21
#